data_AF-A0A7G7FEU6-F1
#
_entry.id   AF-A0A7G7FEU6-F1
#
_cell.length_a   1.000
_cell.length_b   1.000
_cell.length_c   1.000
_cell.angle_alpha   90.00
_cell.angle_beta   90.00
_cell.angle_gamma   90.00
#
_symmetry.space_group_name_H-M   'P 1'
#
loop_
_entity.id
_entity.type
_entity.pdbx_description
1 polymer ?
#
loop_
_entity_poly.entity_id
_entity_poly.type
_entity_poly.pdbx_seq_one_letter_code
_entity_poly.pdbx_strand_id
1 'polypeptide(L)'
;MWAKTWRIGCGFLDFNYPGNGRRYTQIVCNYGPKGSVEGEEVYKGGSVCSSCPANTCCGDACKTHNLKSHYDGLCKVIDENLPPEGNVPHKKTGNEVFYCGFNDESDCSHTVEGVDRWIRNVTTGGNWLNTYLGNYGYTVLKFNQPIISKSGKLCLAIRTRSGPMEAGQPYRYQLSGLLEEEGKFSTSLIFPPADDNVKHRFHTDYFQPSEFPKNRG
;
A
#
# COMPACT_ATOMS: atom_id res chain seq x y z
N MET A 1 -15.33 -17.76 1.22
CA MET A 1 -13.88 -17.78 0.89
C MET A 1 -13.60 -16.54 0.07
N TRP A 2 -12.48 -15.83 0.25
CA TRP A 2 -12.08 -14.72 -0.64
C TRP A 2 -10.58 -14.87 -0.90
N ALA A 3 -10.15 -15.01 -2.16
CA ALA A 3 -8.75 -15.33 -2.49
C ALA A 3 -7.77 -14.22 -2.08
N LYS A 4 -8.23 -12.97 -2.00
CA LYS A 4 -7.43 -11.83 -1.53
C LYS A 4 -7.26 -11.80 -0.01
N THR A 5 -8.15 -12.44 0.75
CA THR A 5 -8.08 -12.51 2.22
C THR A 5 -7.01 -13.52 2.63
N TRP A 6 -6.05 -13.07 3.44
CA TRP A 6 -4.89 -13.89 3.83
C TRP A 6 -4.60 -13.87 5.34
N ARG A 7 -5.36 -13.08 6.11
CA ARG A 7 -5.32 -13.09 7.57
C ARG A 7 -6.71 -13.20 8.18
N ILE A 8 -6.76 -13.89 9.31
CA ILE A 8 -7.93 -14.01 10.16
C ILE A 8 -7.51 -13.74 11.61
N GLY A 9 -8.32 -13.00 12.35
CA GLY A 9 -8.20 -12.86 13.79
C GLY A 9 -9.55 -13.13 14.43
N CYS A 10 -9.60 -14.07 15.37
CA CYS A 10 -10.83 -14.45 16.05
C CYS A 10 -10.74 -14.15 17.55
N GLY A 11 -11.87 -13.79 18.14
CA GLY A 11 -12.05 -13.67 19.58
C GLY A 11 -13.36 -14.33 19.99
N PHE A 12 -13.49 -14.66 21.27
CA PHE A 12 -14.73 -15.17 21.83
C PHE A 12 -15.15 -14.35 23.04
N LEU A 13 -16.45 -14.31 23.30
CA LEU A 13 -17.04 -13.69 24.47
C LEU A 13 -18.08 -14.63 25.09
N ASP A 14 -17.98 -14.82 26.40
CA ASP A 14 -18.96 -15.57 27.18
C ASP A 14 -19.87 -14.60 27.92
N PHE A 15 -21.18 -14.77 27.79
CA PHE A 15 -22.15 -13.90 28.44
C PHE A 15 -23.44 -14.64 28.78
N ASN A 16 -24.18 -14.15 29.78
CA ASN A 16 -25.51 -14.64 30.08
C ASN A 16 -26.52 -13.86 29.23
N TYR A 17 -27.40 -14.56 28.51
CA TYR A 17 -28.36 -13.89 27.65
C TYR A 17 -29.46 -13.23 28.50
N PRO A 18 -29.74 -11.93 28.27
CA PRO A 18 -30.80 -11.24 28.98
C PRO A 18 -32.14 -11.92 28.74
N GLY A 19 -32.86 -12.27 29.82
CA GLY A 19 -34.21 -12.80 29.74
C GLY A 19 -34.36 -14.32 29.86
N ASN A 20 -33.28 -15.11 29.78
CA ASN A 20 -33.36 -16.56 30.05
C ASN A 20 -32.24 -17.11 30.95
N GLY A 21 -31.25 -16.29 31.33
CA GLY A 21 -30.17 -16.68 32.24
C GLY A 21 -29.22 -17.76 31.70
N ARG A 22 -29.37 -18.17 30.43
CA ARG A 22 -28.49 -19.16 29.81
C ARG A 22 -27.17 -18.51 29.42
N ARG A 23 -26.08 -19.25 29.59
CA ARG A 23 -24.75 -18.86 29.14
C ARG A 23 -24.60 -19.11 27.64
N TYR A 24 -24.10 -18.12 26.93
CA TYR A 24 -23.78 -18.16 25.51
C TYR A 24 -22.30 -17.86 25.33
N THR A 25 -21.71 -18.51 24.33
CA THR A 25 -20.36 -18.20 23.82
C THR A 25 -20.54 -17.69 22.41
N GLN A 26 -20.16 -16.44 22.15
CA GLN A 26 -20.12 -15.87 20.81
C GLN A 26 -18.68 -15.79 20.31
N ILE A 27 -18.43 -16.29 19.11
CA ILE A 27 -17.14 -16.24 18.43
C ILE A 27 -17.25 -15.25 17.28
N VAL A 28 -16.31 -14.31 17.21
CA VAL A 28 -16.25 -13.28 16.16
C VAL A 28 -14.89 -13.38 15.48
N CYS A 29 -14.89 -13.48 14.16
CA CYS A 29 -13.67 -13.49 13.34
C CYS A 29 -13.67 -12.31 12.37
N ASN A 30 -12.56 -11.58 12.34
CA ASN A 30 -12.28 -10.53 11.37
C ASN A 30 -11.31 -11.05 10.31
N TYR A 31 -11.55 -10.67 9.06
CA TYR A 31 -10.83 -11.14 7.88
C TYR A 31 -10.15 -9.98 7.16
N GLY A 32 -8.87 -10.16 6.80
CA GLY A 32 -8.04 -9.11 6.22
C GLY A 32 -7.34 -9.56 4.93
N PRO A 33 -7.37 -8.75 3.86
CA PRO A 33 -8.28 -7.62 3.61
C PRO A 33 -9.75 -8.04 3.60
N LYS A 34 -10.64 -7.03 3.68
CA LYS A 34 -12.10 -7.21 3.62
C LYS A 34 -12.46 -7.97 2.33
N GLY A 35 -13.24 -9.03 2.50
CA GLY A 35 -13.94 -9.71 1.41
C GLY A 35 -15.43 -9.35 1.40
N SER A 36 -16.25 -10.18 0.77
CA SER A 36 -17.71 -10.00 0.68
C SER A 36 -18.13 -8.62 0.19
N VAL A 37 -17.35 -8.06 -0.74
CA VAL A 37 -17.69 -6.81 -1.41
C VAL A 37 -18.58 -7.15 -2.59
N GLU A 38 -19.77 -6.54 -2.63
CA GLU A 38 -20.72 -6.73 -3.72
C GLU A 38 -20.09 -6.30 -5.06
N GLY A 39 -20.27 -7.13 -6.09
CA GLY A 39 -19.67 -6.91 -7.41
C GLY A 39 -18.19 -7.30 -7.53
N GLU A 40 -17.49 -7.65 -6.44
CA GLU A 40 -16.11 -8.17 -6.53
C GLU A 40 -16.07 -9.69 -6.73
N GLU A 41 -15.11 -10.13 -7.54
CA GLU A 41 -14.83 -11.54 -7.74
C GLU A 41 -14.25 -12.18 -6.47
N VAL A 42 -14.82 -13.31 -6.07
CA VAL A 42 -14.45 -14.07 -4.87
C VAL A 42 -13.03 -14.66 -5.01
N TYR A 43 -12.71 -15.17 -6.20
CA TYR A 43 -11.42 -15.70 -6.61
C TYR A 43 -11.36 -15.70 -8.14
N LYS A 44 -10.16 -15.51 -8.70
CA LYS A 44 -9.96 -15.58 -10.15
C LYS A 44 -10.02 -17.03 -10.62
N GLY A 45 -10.83 -17.32 -11.62
CA GLY A 45 -10.82 -18.63 -12.29
C GLY A 45 -9.50 -18.89 -13.04
N GLY A 46 -8.94 -20.09 -12.91
CA GLY A 46 -7.68 -20.46 -13.56
C GLY A 46 -7.06 -21.74 -13.04
N SER A 47 -5.86 -22.07 -13.55
CA SER A 47 -5.08 -23.17 -13.00
C SER A 47 -4.52 -22.79 -11.63
N VAL A 48 -4.42 -23.79 -10.77
CA VAL A 48 -3.91 -23.61 -9.41
C VAL A 48 -2.49 -23.05 -9.45
N CYS A 49 -2.18 -22.12 -8.54
CA CYS A 49 -0.91 -21.38 -8.48
C CYS A 49 -0.60 -20.45 -9.67
N SER A 50 -1.41 -20.40 -10.74
CA SER A 50 -1.08 -19.67 -11.98
C SER A 50 -1.10 -18.15 -11.84
N SER A 51 -1.62 -17.64 -10.73
CA SER A 51 -1.69 -16.22 -10.42
C SER A 51 -1.41 -15.98 -8.93
N CYS A 52 -0.47 -16.74 -8.36
CA CYS A 52 -0.02 -16.45 -7.00
C CYS A 52 0.62 -15.05 -6.93
N PRO A 53 0.27 -14.25 -5.90
CA PRO A 53 0.86 -12.94 -5.71
C PRO A 53 2.38 -12.93 -5.53
N ALA A 54 3.04 -11.81 -5.80
CA ALA A 54 4.51 -11.70 -5.83
C ALA A 54 5.20 -12.04 -4.49
N ASN A 55 4.60 -11.72 -3.34
CA ASN A 55 5.14 -12.08 -2.02
C ASN A 55 4.60 -13.45 -1.53
N THR A 56 4.36 -14.36 -2.47
CA THR A 56 3.90 -15.71 -2.16
C THR A 56 4.63 -16.75 -3.00
N CYS A 57 4.63 -17.96 -2.50
CA CYS A 57 5.10 -19.16 -3.18
C CYS A 57 3.98 -20.20 -3.20
N CYS A 58 4.09 -21.21 -4.06
CA CYS A 58 3.09 -22.27 -4.15
C CYS A 58 3.76 -23.64 -4.19
N GLY A 59 3.23 -24.59 -3.43
CA GLY A 59 3.72 -25.98 -3.40
C GLY A 59 5.24 -26.05 -3.16
N ASP A 60 5.93 -26.80 -4.02
CA ASP A 60 7.37 -27.02 -3.94
C ASP A 60 8.21 -25.77 -4.18
N ALA A 61 7.69 -24.76 -4.89
CA ALA A 61 8.39 -23.50 -5.09
C ALA A 61 8.63 -22.76 -3.76
N CYS A 62 7.91 -23.09 -2.68
CA CYS A 62 8.17 -22.53 -1.36
C CYS A 62 9.51 -22.97 -0.76
N LYS A 63 10.08 -24.10 -1.20
CA LYS A 63 11.35 -24.62 -0.67
C LYS A 63 12.51 -23.67 -0.93
N THR A 64 12.48 -22.89 -2.01
CA THR A 64 13.51 -21.87 -2.31
C THR A 64 13.54 -20.73 -1.30
N HIS A 65 12.47 -20.57 -0.53
CA HIS A 65 12.34 -19.58 0.54
C HIS A 65 12.49 -20.19 1.94
N ASN A 66 12.96 -21.44 2.04
CA ASN A 66 12.97 -22.22 3.28
C ASN A 66 11.57 -22.36 3.93
N LEU A 67 10.53 -22.35 3.11
CA LEU A 67 9.14 -22.51 3.54
C LEU A 67 8.55 -23.82 3.07
N LYS A 68 7.62 -24.36 3.86
CA LYS A 68 6.79 -25.50 3.48
C LYS A 68 5.39 -25.01 3.18
N SER A 69 4.88 -25.26 1.97
CA SER A 69 3.45 -25.11 1.73
C SER A 69 2.71 -26.23 2.46
N HIS A 70 1.78 -25.87 3.34
CA HIS A 70 0.97 -26.84 4.10
C HIS A 70 -0.30 -27.26 3.36
N TYR A 71 -0.70 -26.48 2.35
CA TYR A 71 -1.94 -26.67 1.62
C TYR A 71 -1.62 -26.63 0.14
N ASP A 72 -1.89 -27.74 -0.55
CA ASP A 72 -1.72 -27.81 -1.98
C ASP A 72 -2.72 -26.86 -2.64
N GLY A 73 -2.19 -26.01 -3.52
CA GLY A 73 -2.97 -25.05 -4.28
C GLY A 73 -3.32 -23.73 -3.60
N LEU A 74 -2.81 -23.49 -2.39
CA LEU A 74 -2.80 -22.16 -1.79
C LEU A 74 -1.43 -21.49 -1.94
N CYS A 75 -1.46 -20.17 -2.15
CA CYS A 75 -0.25 -19.36 -2.17
C CYS A 75 0.18 -19.06 -0.73
N LYS A 76 1.32 -19.61 -0.29
CA LYS A 76 1.89 -19.36 1.04
C LYS A 76 2.68 -18.05 0.98
N VAL A 77 2.42 -17.17 1.94
CA VAL A 77 3.15 -15.90 2.08
C VAL A 77 4.62 -16.18 2.42
N ILE A 78 5.52 -15.46 1.73
CA ILE A 78 6.98 -15.59 1.91
C ILE A 78 7.43 -14.78 3.13
N ASP A 79 7.17 -13.48 3.12
CA ASP A 79 7.38 -12.62 4.29
C ASP A 79 6.04 -12.30 4.95
N GLU A 80 5.78 -12.90 6.11
CA GLU A 80 4.53 -12.73 6.84
C GLU A 80 4.30 -11.29 7.30
N ASN A 81 5.34 -10.44 7.33
CA ASN A 81 5.18 -9.02 7.63
C ASN A 81 4.65 -8.23 6.43
N LEU A 82 4.67 -8.78 5.22
CA LEU A 82 4.26 -8.11 3.99
C LEU A 82 2.95 -8.69 3.43
N PRO A 83 2.11 -7.92 2.74
CA PRO A 83 0.91 -8.47 2.10
C PRO A 83 1.31 -9.41 0.96
N PRO A 84 0.47 -10.39 0.61
CA PRO A 84 0.66 -11.26 -0.55
C PRO A 84 0.81 -10.45 -1.84
N GLU A 85 -0.08 -9.46 -2.04
CA GLU A 85 -0.21 -8.63 -3.23
C GLU A 85 -0.40 -7.15 -2.86
N GLY A 86 -0.24 -6.25 -3.82
CA GLY A 86 -0.58 -4.84 -3.69
C GLY A 86 0.54 -4.03 -3.02
N ASN A 87 0.26 -3.38 -1.88
CA ASN A 87 1.21 -2.54 -1.16
C ASN A 87 2.35 -3.35 -0.52
N VAL A 88 2.97 -4.27 -1.23
CA VAL A 88 4.34 -4.63 -0.88
C VAL A 88 5.10 -3.30 -1.00
N PRO A 89 5.75 -2.79 0.07
CA PRO A 89 6.62 -1.62 -0.07
C PRO A 89 7.51 -1.92 -1.26
N HIS A 90 7.51 -1.02 -2.26
CA HIS A 90 8.29 -1.24 -3.47
C HIS A 90 9.70 -1.51 -2.99
N LYS A 91 10.25 -2.72 -3.14
CA LYS A 91 11.59 -2.98 -2.65
C LYS A 91 12.53 -2.29 -3.63
N LYS A 92 13.47 -1.47 -3.16
CA LYS A 92 14.49 -0.84 -4.02
C LYS A 92 15.06 -1.92 -4.94
N THR A 93 14.76 -1.81 -6.23
CA THR A 93 15.14 -2.81 -7.23
C THR A 93 16.57 -2.58 -7.72
N GLY A 94 17.11 -1.38 -7.45
CA GLY A 94 18.45 -0.95 -7.86
C GLY A 94 18.45 -0.12 -9.14
N ASN A 95 17.30 -0.05 -9.81
CA ASN A 95 17.12 0.72 -11.03
C ASN A 95 16.60 2.15 -10.77
N GLU A 96 16.12 2.40 -9.56
CA GLU A 96 15.61 3.71 -9.16
C GLU A 96 16.78 4.69 -8.96
N VAL A 97 16.68 5.86 -9.58
CA VAL A 97 17.61 6.99 -9.33
C VAL A 97 17.29 7.73 -8.04
N PHE A 98 16.11 7.48 -7.46
CA PHE A 98 15.64 7.97 -6.18
C PHE A 98 14.62 6.98 -5.62
N TYR A 99 14.74 6.60 -4.36
CA TYR A 99 13.79 5.69 -3.71
C TYR A 99 13.54 6.06 -2.25
N CYS A 100 12.30 6.39 -1.90
CA CYS A 100 11.90 6.62 -0.52
C CYS A 100 10.68 5.77 -0.13
N GLY A 101 10.95 4.64 0.53
CA GLY A 101 9.95 3.75 1.11
C GLY A 101 9.62 4.05 2.57
N PHE A 102 10.18 5.13 3.14
CA PHE A 102 10.08 5.48 4.55
C PHE A 102 10.55 4.36 5.50
N ASN A 103 11.59 3.61 5.12
CA ASN A 103 12.34 2.67 5.95
C ASN A 103 13.70 3.25 6.35
N ASP A 104 13.78 4.57 6.56
CA ASP A 104 15.00 5.29 6.91
C ASP A 104 16.05 5.30 5.78
N GLU A 105 15.61 5.25 4.51
CA GLU A 105 16.48 5.44 3.36
C GLU A 105 17.05 6.87 3.32
N SER A 106 18.28 7.04 2.82
CA SER A 106 18.94 8.34 2.67
C SER A 106 18.12 9.34 1.83
N ASP A 107 17.46 8.81 0.80
CA ASP A 107 16.64 9.56 -0.16
C ASP A 107 15.37 10.11 0.50
N CYS A 108 14.97 9.57 1.64
CA CYS A 108 13.83 10.06 2.42
C CYS A 108 14.12 11.34 3.21
N SER A 109 15.35 11.87 3.21
CA SER A 109 15.61 13.16 3.86
C SER A 109 14.74 14.25 3.24
N HIS A 110 13.92 14.90 4.05
CA HIS A 110 12.98 15.91 3.58
C HIS A 110 12.80 17.05 4.57
N THR A 111 12.32 18.18 4.06
CA THR A 111 11.76 19.30 4.83
C THR A 111 10.26 19.42 4.56
N VAL A 112 9.55 20.08 5.46
CA VAL A 112 8.09 20.23 5.36
C VAL A 112 7.71 21.70 5.36
N GLU A 113 6.78 22.06 4.49
CA GLU A 113 6.11 23.36 4.47
C GLU A 113 4.60 23.19 4.67
N GLY A 114 3.96 24.11 5.38
CA GLY A 114 2.56 24.00 5.76
C GLY A 114 2.37 23.11 7.00
N VAL A 115 1.39 22.20 6.96
CA VAL A 115 1.12 21.26 8.06
C VAL A 115 2.27 20.25 8.18
N ASP A 116 2.94 20.23 9.34
CA ASP A 116 4.21 19.53 9.58
C ASP A 116 4.12 18.29 10.50
N ARG A 117 2.92 17.97 10.97
CA ARG A 117 2.63 16.82 11.87
C ARG A 117 2.57 15.47 11.16
N TRP A 118 3.61 15.14 10.41
CA TRP A 118 3.73 13.86 9.72
C TRP A 118 4.11 12.73 10.69
N ILE A 119 3.35 11.65 10.62
CA ILE A 119 3.55 10.46 11.44
C ILE A 119 3.84 9.28 10.52
N ARG A 120 4.94 8.58 10.79
CA ARG A 120 5.27 7.33 10.12
C ARG A 120 4.40 6.20 10.67
N ASN A 121 3.60 5.60 9.80
CA ASN A 121 2.78 4.43 10.11
C ASN A 121 3.40 3.17 9.51
N VAL A 122 3.82 2.27 10.40
CA VAL A 122 4.31 0.94 10.03
C VAL A 122 3.12 0.03 9.82
N THR A 123 2.99 -0.50 8.61
CA THR A 123 1.98 -1.52 8.33
C THR A 123 2.57 -2.67 7.58
N THR A 124 1.79 -3.73 7.45
CA THR A 124 2.23 -4.86 6.68
C THR A 124 2.42 -4.48 5.22
N GLY A 125 1.59 -3.56 4.71
CA GLY A 125 1.75 -2.99 3.39
C GLY A 125 2.89 -1.96 3.26
N GLY A 126 3.95 -2.08 4.04
CA GLY A 126 5.06 -1.13 4.09
C GLY A 126 4.86 0.04 5.03
N ASN A 127 5.87 0.90 5.04
CA ASN A 127 5.92 2.13 5.82
C ASN A 127 5.43 3.30 5.03
N TRP A 128 4.76 4.23 5.72
CA TRP A 128 4.18 5.37 5.07
C TRP A 128 4.15 6.58 5.98
N LEU A 129 4.34 7.76 5.40
CA LEU A 129 4.01 9.02 6.08
C LEU A 129 2.51 9.29 5.99
N ASN A 130 1.94 9.76 7.10
CA ASN A 130 0.54 10.14 7.22
C ASN A 130 0.41 11.49 7.94
N THR A 131 -0.51 12.33 7.50
CA THR A 131 -0.86 13.58 8.17
C THR A 131 -2.34 13.87 7.98
N TYR A 132 -2.91 14.68 8.87
CA TYR A 132 -4.24 15.24 8.70
C TYR A 132 -4.06 16.71 8.30
N LEU A 133 -4.74 17.15 7.25
CA LEU A 133 -4.60 18.52 6.75
C LEU A 133 -5.55 19.50 7.46
N GLY A 134 -6.71 19.01 7.94
CA GLY A 134 -7.77 19.90 8.42
C GLY A 134 -8.49 20.61 7.28
N ASN A 135 -9.36 21.55 7.63
CA ASN A 135 -10.10 22.35 6.66
C ASN A 135 -9.16 23.35 5.97
N TYR A 136 -9.10 23.31 4.64
CA TYR A 136 -8.26 24.19 3.81
C TYR A 136 -6.75 24.12 4.09
N GLY A 137 -6.28 23.09 4.81
CA GLY A 137 -4.87 22.91 5.09
C GLY A 137 -4.11 22.38 3.86
N TYR A 138 -2.83 22.72 3.79
CA TYR A 138 -1.89 22.21 2.80
C TYR A 138 -0.62 21.71 3.47
N THR A 139 0.12 20.86 2.78
CA THR A 139 1.44 20.39 3.19
C THR A 139 2.28 20.13 1.95
N VAL A 140 3.58 20.40 2.03
CA VAL A 140 4.53 20.10 0.96
C VAL A 140 5.71 19.36 1.57
N LEU A 141 5.99 18.17 1.07
CA LEU A 141 7.22 17.42 1.37
C LEU A 141 8.27 17.78 0.32
N LYS A 142 9.37 18.41 0.75
CA LYS A 142 10.51 18.76 -0.09
C LYS A 142 11.63 17.79 0.19
N PHE A 143 11.89 16.87 -0.72
CA PHE A 143 13.01 15.93 -0.58
C PHE A 143 14.33 16.64 -0.86
N ASN A 144 15.30 16.45 0.02
CA ASN A 144 16.56 17.20 0.02
C ASN A 144 17.60 16.59 -0.91
N GLN A 145 17.44 15.31 -1.30
CA GLN A 145 18.40 14.64 -2.17
C GLN A 145 18.19 15.04 -3.64
N PRO A 146 19.23 15.53 -4.33
CA PRO A 146 19.13 15.86 -5.75
C PRO A 146 19.00 14.58 -6.58
N ILE A 147 18.11 14.60 -7.57
CA ILE A 147 17.90 13.49 -8.51
C ILE A 147 18.72 13.74 -9.77
N ILE A 148 19.70 12.88 -10.06
CA ILE A 148 20.57 13.00 -11.23
C ILE A 148 20.15 11.98 -12.29
N SER A 149 19.53 12.44 -13.39
CA SER A 149 19.20 11.58 -14.53
C SER A 149 20.33 11.57 -15.57
N LYS A 150 20.90 10.40 -15.84
CA LYS A 150 21.89 10.24 -16.93
C LYS A 150 21.30 10.42 -18.34
N SER A 151 20.00 10.21 -18.50
CA SER A 151 19.31 10.27 -19.80
C SER A 151 18.53 11.57 -20.01
N GLY A 152 18.47 12.44 -19.01
CA GLY A 152 17.60 13.62 -19.00
C GLY A 152 16.11 13.31 -18.92
N LYS A 153 15.72 12.03 -18.82
CA LYS A 153 14.33 11.59 -18.68
C LYS A 153 14.10 10.97 -17.31
N LEU A 154 12.97 11.29 -16.71
CA LEU A 154 12.54 10.79 -15.41
C LEU A 154 11.06 10.42 -15.47
N CYS A 155 10.70 9.33 -14.82
CA CYS A 155 9.32 8.96 -14.54
C CYS A 155 9.12 9.03 -13.03
N LEU A 156 8.02 9.63 -12.58
CA LEU A 156 7.66 9.71 -11.16
C LEU A 156 6.44 8.83 -10.90
N ALA A 157 6.56 7.93 -9.93
CA ALA A 157 5.45 7.20 -9.36
C ALA A 157 5.25 7.65 -7.91
N ILE A 158 4.11 8.29 -7.64
CA ILE A 158 3.67 8.57 -6.28
C ILE A 158 2.51 7.64 -5.99
N ARG A 159 2.65 6.80 -4.97
CA ARG A 159 1.53 6.05 -4.41
C ARG A 159 0.98 6.85 -3.26
N THR A 160 -0.24 7.33 -3.44
CA THR A 160 -0.99 7.94 -2.35
C THR A 160 -2.22 7.15 -1.99
N ARG A 161 -2.65 7.33 -0.75
CA ARG A 161 -4.03 7.10 -0.32
C ARG A 161 -4.50 8.45 0.25
N SER A 162 -5.81 8.72 0.34
CA SER A 162 -6.39 10.02 0.75
C SER A 162 -7.87 9.99 1.18
N GLY A 163 -8.28 10.44 2.35
CA GLY A 163 -9.73 10.55 2.60
C GLY A 163 -10.19 10.96 3.98
N PRO A 164 -11.50 10.90 4.25
CA PRO A 164 -12.10 11.68 5.30
C PRO A 164 -11.76 11.06 6.65
N MET A 165 -11.62 11.93 7.66
CA MET A 165 -11.35 11.47 9.03
C MET A 165 -12.53 10.66 9.58
N GLU A 166 -13.76 10.99 9.14
CA GLU A 166 -14.99 10.30 9.47
C GLU A 166 -15.59 9.66 8.22
N ALA A 167 -15.97 8.39 8.32
CA ALA A 167 -16.57 7.65 7.22
C ALA A 167 -17.90 8.31 6.78
N GLY A 168 -18.07 8.53 5.48
CA GLY A 168 -19.29 9.12 4.91
C GLY A 168 -19.29 10.65 4.79
N GLN A 169 -18.26 11.35 5.27
CA GLN A 169 -18.12 12.79 5.03
C GLN A 169 -17.57 13.07 3.62
N PRO A 170 -18.18 14.00 2.86
CA PRO A 170 -17.61 14.44 1.58
C PRO A 170 -16.31 15.21 1.83
N TYR A 171 -15.30 14.98 1.00
CA TYR A 171 -14.04 15.69 1.06
C TYR A 171 -13.50 15.92 -0.35
N ARG A 172 -12.67 16.94 -0.51
CA ARG A 172 -11.94 17.22 -1.76
C ARG A 172 -10.49 17.46 -1.42
N TYR A 173 -9.60 16.94 -2.25
CA TYR A 173 -8.18 17.21 -2.14
C TYR A 173 -7.57 17.29 -3.53
N GLN A 174 -6.42 17.94 -3.62
CA GLN A 174 -5.60 17.98 -4.82
C GLN A 174 -4.20 17.53 -4.45
N LEU A 175 -3.67 16.57 -5.20
CA LEU A 175 -2.27 16.18 -5.11
C LEU A 175 -1.55 16.70 -6.35
N SER A 176 -0.41 17.32 -6.14
CA SER A 176 0.50 17.71 -7.22
C SER A 176 1.94 17.36 -6.85
N GLY A 177 2.75 17.11 -7.87
CA GLY A 177 4.19 16.94 -7.76
C GLY A 177 4.89 18.06 -8.53
N LEU A 178 5.93 18.63 -7.92
CA LEU A 178 6.77 19.63 -8.55
C LEU A 178 8.19 19.07 -8.66
N LEU A 179 8.74 19.11 -9.86
CA LEU A 179 10.16 18.87 -10.08
C LEU A 179 10.80 20.18 -10.54
N GLU A 180 11.77 20.65 -9.78
CA GLU A 180 12.54 21.85 -10.07
C GLU A 180 13.95 21.44 -10.49
N GLU A 181 14.32 21.80 -11.71
CA GLU A 181 15.71 21.71 -12.19
C GLU A 181 16.41 23.04 -11.91
N GLU A 182 17.66 23.01 -11.44
CA GLU A 182 18.51 24.15 -11.06
C GLU A 182 18.52 25.29 -12.10
N GLY A 183 17.47 26.10 -12.07
CA GLY A 183 17.38 27.39 -12.73
C GLY A 183 16.44 27.54 -13.93
N LYS A 184 15.66 26.56 -14.42
CA LYS A 184 14.73 26.88 -15.55
C LYS A 184 13.57 25.96 -15.93
N PHE A 185 13.36 24.80 -15.31
CA PHE A 185 12.20 23.97 -15.67
C PHE A 185 11.47 23.49 -14.42
N SER A 186 10.20 23.90 -14.33
CA SER A 186 9.26 23.39 -13.34
C SER A 186 8.24 22.55 -14.09
N THR A 187 8.29 21.22 -13.92
CA THR A 187 7.19 20.37 -14.39
C THR A 187 6.22 20.16 -13.23
N SER A 188 4.98 20.59 -13.45
CA SER A 188 3.88 20.35 -12.53
C SER A 188 3.14 19.09 -12.99
N LEU A 189 3.10 18.11 -12.10
CA LEU A 189 2.34 16.88 -12.28
C LEU A 189 1.07 17.02 -11.44
N ILE A 190 -0.07 17.29 -12.08
CA ILE A 190 -1.37 17.29 -11.40
C ILE A 190 -1.91 15.86 -11.47
N PHE A 191 -2.07 15.22 -10.30
CA PHE A 191 -2.65 13.90 -10.23
C PHE A 191 -4.17 14.00 -10.27
N PRO A 192 -4.86 13.07 -10.93
CA PRO A 192 -6.33 13.08 -10.99
C PRO A 192 -6.92 13.03 -9.57
N PRO A 193 -8.09 13.65 -9.34
CA PRO A 193 -8.80 13.52 -8.07
C PRO A 193 -9.07 12.04 -7.80
N ALA A 194 -8.71 11.51 -6.62
CA ALA A 194 -9.11 10.14 -6.29
C ALA A 194 -10.61 10.08 -5.98
N ASP A 195 -11.22 8.98 -6.43
CA ASP A 195 -12.59 8.57 -6.13
C ASP A 195 -12.64 7.75 -4.82
N ASP A 196 -13.83 7.69 -4.22
CA ASP A 196 -14.12 7.69 -2.78
C ASP A 196 -13.62 6.49 -1.93
N ASN A 197 -13.40 6.84 -0.64
CA ASN A 197 -12.99 6.04 0.53
C ASN A 197 -11.48 5.90 0.78
N VAL A 198 -10.82 6.86 1.45
CA VAL A 198 -9.40 6.63 1.70
C VAL A 198 -8.82 7.33 2.96
N LYS A 199 -7.54 7.07 3.27
CA LYS A 199 -6.73 7.60 4.37
C LYS A 199 -5.40 8.09 3.80
N HIS A 200 -4.79 9.17 4.30
CA HIS A 200 -3.57 9.67 3.68
C HIS A 200 -2.32 8.80 3.90
N ARG A 201 -1.60 8.49 2.82
CA ARG A 201 -0.48 7.55 2.89
C ARG A 201 0.44 7.74 1.70
N PHE A 202 1.70 8.13 1.90
CA PHE A 202 2.63 8.48 0.81
C PHE A 202 3.75 7.42 0.62
N HIS A 203 4.10 7.14 -0.63
CA HIS A 203 5.26 6.34 -1.09
C HIS A 203 5.70 6.88 -2.46
N THR A 204 7.00 7.07 -2.71
CA THR A 204 7.51 7.66 -3.96
C THR A 204 8.66 6.85 -4.57
N ASP A 205 8.54 6.53 -5.87
CA ASP A 205 9.56 5.88 -6.68
C ASP A 205 9.81 6.69 -7.96
N TYR A 206 11.08 6.84 -8.40
CA TYR A 206 11.40 7.40 -9.73
C TYR A 206 12.05 6.34 -10.63
N PHE A 207 11.56 6.22 -11.87
CA PHE A 207 12.02 5.24 -12.87
C PHE A 207 12.66 5.91 -14.10
N GLN A 208 13.52 5.18 -14.81
CA GLN A 208 13.95 5.56 -16.16
C GLN A 208 13.04 4.94 -17.23
N PRO A 209 12.77 5.62 -18.37
CA PRO A 209 11.79 5.15 -19.37
C PRO A 209 12.12 3.81 -20.05
N SER A 210 13.38 3.36 -20.03
CA SER A 210 13.82 2.14 -20.72
C SER A 210 13.39 0.84 -20.05
N GLU A 211 12.77 0.90 -18.87
CA GLU A 211 12.57 -0.28 -18.02
C GLU A 211 11.10 -0.61 -17.73
N PHE A 212 10.17 -0.03 -18.48
CA PHE A 212 8.79 -0.50 -18.42
C PHE A 212 8.72 -1.95 -18.93
N PRO A 213 8.12 -2.90 -18.19
CA PRO A 213 7.63 -4.11 -18.82
C PRO A 213 6.59 -3.67 -19.84
N LYS A 214 6.89 -3.85 -21.13
CA LYS A 214 5.91 -3.67 -22.21
C LYS A 214 4.62 -4.37 -21.77
N ASN A 215 3.52 -3.61 -21.69
CA ASN A 215 2.19 -4.14 -21.40
C ASN A 215 2.01 -5.44 -22.20
N ARG A 216 1.91 -6.57 -21.50
CA ARG A 216 1.42 -7.80 -22.12
C ARG A 216 -0.06 -7.57 -22.37
N GLY A 217 -0.42 -7.52 -23.66
CA GLY A 217 -1.81 -7.48 -24.11
C GLY A 217 -2.57 -8.77 -23.81
#